data_AF-A0A1C6UR30-F1
#
_entry.id   AF-A0A1C6UR30-F1
#
_cell.length_a   1.000
_cell.length_b   1.000
_cell.length_c   1.000
_cell.angle_alpha   90.00
_cell.angle_beta   90.00
_cell.angle_gamma   90.00
#
_symmetry.space_group_name_H-M   'P 1'
#
loop_
_entity.id
_entity.type
_entity.pdbx_description
1 polymer ?
#
loop_
_entity_poly.entity_id
_entity_poly.type
_entity_poly.pdbx_seq_one_letter_code
_entity_poly.pdbx_strand_id
1 'polypeptide(L)'
;MPDRSEPGEAPTPVLVMRLLGLVAALVLLAAAVVAAVSWPTTPQRSTPLPIRFHAYDPATGRVSETPRSRFQGGQLVPAATVGARTVESGSRESVRARWHDATGYRTNSVDLSGLEELRTNPVPLSATSAAPPGNYQFVLAAVENDQVVEVLAWVHVKIER
;
A
#
# COMPACT_ATOMS: atom_id res chain seq x y z
N MET A 1 -42.17 23.02 -50.82
CA MET A 1 -42.66 22.08 -49.78
C MET A 1 -41.49 21.81 -48.84
N PRO A 2 -41.63 22.04 -47.52
CA PRO A 2 -40.56 21.77 -46.57
C PRO A 2 -40.52 20.28 -46.24
N ASP A 3 -39.34 19.67 -46.40
CA ASP A 3 -39.07 18.32 -45.95
C ASP A 3 -38.78 18.35 -44.44
N ARG A 4 -39.49 17.50 -43.71
CA ARG A 4 -39.50 17.47 -42.23
C ARG A 4 -38.24 16.76 -41.76
N SER A 5 -37.49 17.43 -40.89
CA SER A 5 -36.51 16.81 -40.00
C SER A 5 -37.15 15.63 -39.26
N GLU A 6 -36.59 14.44 -39.40
CA GLU A 6 -36.97 13.30 -38.55
C GLU A 6 -36.59 13.61 -37.09
N PRO A 7 -37.49 13.37 -36.12
CA PRO A 7 -37.14 13.46 -34.72
C PRO A 7 -36.23 12.29 -34.37
N GLY A 8 -34.98 12.59 -34.00
CA GLY A 8 -34.05 11.61 -33.46
C GLY A 8 -34.70 10.85 -32.31
N GLU A 9 -34.87 9.55 -32.52
CA GLU A 9 -35.52 8.64 -31.59
C GLU A 9 -34.76 8.65 -30.26
N ALA A 10 -35.37 9.25 -29.23
CA ALA A 10 -34.79 9.29 -27.91
C ALA A 10 -34.67 7.84 -27.40
N PRO A 11 -33.48 7.40 -26.95
CA PRO A 11 -33.28 6.02 -26.52
C PRO A 11 -34.26 5.69 -25.41
N THR A 12 -35.02 4.60 -25.60
CA THR A 12 -36.03 4.15 -24.64
C THR A 12 -35.41 3.95 -23.25
N PRO A 13 -36.14 4.23 -22.15
CA PRO A 13 -35.59 4.24 -20.80
C PRO A 13 -34.94 2.90 -20.39
N VAL A 14 -35.40 1.80 -20.98
CA VAL A 14 -34.84 0.45 -20.78
C VAL A 14 -33.42 0.33 -21.37
N LEU A 15 -33.16 0.99 -22.50
CA LEU A 15 -31.87 0.95 -23.19
C LEU A 15 -30.81 1.79 -22.42
N VAL A 16 -31.22 2.93 -21.86
CA VAL A 16 -30.39 3.76 -20.98
C VAL A 16 -30.03 3.02 -19.68
N MET A 17 -31.00 2.33 -19.08
CA MET A 17 -30.81 1.59 -17.84
C MET A 17 -29.90 0.35 -18.02
N ARG A 18 -30.00 -0.32 -19.18
CA ARG A 18 -29.07 -1.40 -19.57
C ARG A 18 -27.65 -0.91 -19.80
N LEU A 19 -27.49 0.23 -20.47
CA LEU A 19 -26.18 0.86 -20.68
C LEU A 19 -25.53 1.27 -19.36
N LEU A 20 -26.29 1.88 -18.44
CA LEU A 20 -25.81 2.23 -17.11
C LEU A 20 -25.40 0.99 -16.30
N GLY A 21 -26.20 -0.08 -16.34
CA GLY A 21 -25.85 -1.35 -15.68
C GLY A 21 -24.57 -1.97 -16.24
N LEU A 22 -24.36 -1.90 -17.55
CA LEU A 22 -23.17 -2.43 -18.21
C LEU A 22 -21.91 -1.60 -17.91
N VAL A 23 -22.03 -0.27 -17.86
CA VAL A 23 -20.95 0.62 -17.42
C VAL A 23 -20.60 0.37 -15.95
N ALA A 24 -21.59 0.24 -15.07
CA ALA A 24 -21.34 -0.09 -13.66
C ALA A 24 -20.64 -1.45 -13.49
N ALA A 25 -21.05 -2.47 -14.25
CA ALA A 25 -20.41 -3.77 -14.24
C ALA A 25 -18.95 -3.70 -14.75
N LEU A 26 -18.68 -2.92 -15.80
CA LEU A 26 -17.33 -2.70 -16.31
C LEU A 26 -16.44 -1.97 -15.30
N VAL A 27 -16.97 -0.97 -14.61
CA VAL A 27 -16.23 -0.24 -13.55
C VAL A 27 -15.92 -1.18 -12.39
N LEU A 28 -16.87 -2.03 -11.97
CA LEU A 28 -16.64 -3.02 -10.92
C LEU A 28 -15.60 -4.07 -11.34
N LEU A 29 -15.64 -4.54 -12.59
CA LEU A 29 -14.64 -5.46 -13.15
C LEU A 29 -13.25 -4.81 -13.22
N ALA A 30 -13.16 -3.57 -13.69
CA ALA A 30 -11.90 -2.84 -13.73
C ALA A 30 -11.34 -2.60 -12.32
N ALA A 31 -12.18 -2.24 -11.35
CA ALA A 31 -11.78 -2.09 -9.95
C ALA A 31 -11.31 -3.43 -9.35
N ALA A 32 -12.00 -4.54 -9.64
CA ALA A 32 -11.61 -5.86 -9.18
C ALA A 32 -10.28 -6.32 -9.81
N VAL A 33 -10.06 -6.04 -11.10
CA VAL A 33 -8.80 -6.32 -11.77
C VAL A 33 -7.68 -5.49 -11.16
N VAL A 34 -7.85 -4.16 -11.03
CA VAL A 34 -6.86 -3.28 -10.39
C VAL A 34 -6.54 -3.77 -8.99
N ALA A 35 -7.54 -4.14 -8.19
CA ALA A 35 -7.35 -4.72 -6.86
C ALA A 35 -6.62 -6.08 -6.91
N ALA A 36 -6.85 -6.92 -7.92
CA ALA A 36 -6.16 -8.20 -8.04
C ALA A 36 -4.68 -8.06 -8.46
N VAL A 37 -4.35 -7.15 -9.39
CA VAL A 37 -2.95 -6.93 -9.83
C VAL A 37 -2.13 -6.04 -8.90
N SER A 38 -2.77 -5.21 -8.08
CA SER A 38 -2.05 -4.41 -7.08
C SER A 38 -1.62 -5.22 -5.86
N TRP A 39 -2.09 -6.46 -5.74
CA TRP A 39 -1.70 -7.38 -4.68
C TRP A 39 -0.63 -8.34 -5.20
N PRO A 40 0.51 -8.47 -4.52
CA PRO A 40 1.42 -9.54 -4.83
C PRO A 40 0.68 -10.86 -4.56
N THR A 41 0.43 -11.65 -5.59
CA THR A 41 -0.02 -13.06 -5.51
C THR A 41 1.02 -13.97 -4.85
N THR A 42 1.99 -13.39 -4.15
CA THR A 42 3.12 -14.07 -3.54
C THR A 42 2.66 -14.65 -2.20
N PRO A 43 2.70 -15.98 -2.03
CA PRO A 43 2.32 -16.60 -0.77
C PRO A 43 3.29 -16.18 0.34
N GLN A 44 2.74 -15.88 1.52
CA GLN A 44 3.51 -15.79 2.75
C GLN A 44 3.92 -17.21 3.15
N ARG A 45 5.20 -17.57 2.98
CA ARG A 45 5.71 -18.92 3.28
C ARG A 45 6.37 -19.02 4.67
N SER A 46 6.77 -17.90 5.25
CA SER A 46 7.42 -17.79 6.55
C SER A 46 6.46 -17.32 7.65
N THR A 47 6.80 -17.64 8.90
CA THR A 47 6.21 -17.00 10.08
C THR A 47 6.31 -15.48 9.95
N PRO A 48 5.22 -14.71 10.14
CA PRO A 48 5.25 -13.26 10.02
C PRO A 48 6.31 -12.64 10.93
N LEU A 49 7.16 -11.78 10.37
CA LEU A 49 8.15 -11.07 11.18
C LEU A 49 7.50 -10.01 12.08
N PRO A 50 7.95 -9.86 13.34
CA PRO A 50 7.40 -8.86 14.24
C PRO A 50 7.82 -7.46 13.79
N ILE A 51 6.89 -6.68 13.24
CA ILE A 51 7.11 -5.27 12.89
C ILE A 51 6.82 -4.38 14.09
N ARG A 52 7.68 -3.38 14.30
CA ARG A 52 7.50 -2.31 15.27
C ARG A 52 7.48 -0.97 14.56
N PHE A 53 6.62 -0.08 15.01
CA PHE A 53 6.54 1.27 14.46
C PHE A 53 7.13 2.29 15.44
N HIS A 54 7.76 3.30 14.87
CA HIS A 54 8.31 4.46 15.56
C HIS A 54 7.73 5.72 14.95
N ALA A 55 7.81 6.85 15.66
CA ALA A 55 7.46 8.13 15.09
C ALA A 55 8.64 8.70 14.29
N TYR A 56 8.41 8.99 13.01
CA TYR A 56 9.33 9.74 12.17
C TYR A 56 8.82 11.16 12.00
N ASP A 57 9.71 12.12 12.22
CA ASP A 57 9.47 13.53 11.95
C ASP A 57 10.08 13.90 10.59
N PRO A 58 9.25 14.12 9.55
CA PRO A 58 9.74 14.48 8.22
C PRO A 58 10.38 15.87 8.17
N ALA A 59 10.11 16.76 9.14
CA ALA A 59 10.72 18.09 9.17
C ALA A 59 12.18 18.04 9.64
N THR A 60 12.51 17.12 10.55
CA THR A 60 13.86 16.98 11.11
C THR A 60 14.61 15.74 10.61
N GLY A 61 13.93 14.83 9.93
CA GLY A 61 14.48 13.55 9.48
C GLY A 61 14.80 12.58 10.62
N ARG A 62 14.22 12.78 11.80
CA ARG A 62 14.55 12.00 13.01
C ARG A 62 13.48 10.94 13.29
N VAL A 63 13.94 9.80 13.82
CA VAL A 63 13.08 8.73 14.34
C VAL A 63 13.13 8.73 15.86
N SER A 64 11.96 8.64 16.49
CA SER A 64 11.83 8.40 17.92
C SER A 64 12.36 7.02 18.29
N GLU A 65 13.20 6.93 19.31
CA GLU A 65 13.73 5.65 19.81
C GLU A 65 12.66 4.76 20.46
N THR A 66 11.58 5.37 20.97
CA THR A 66 10.48 4.64 21.61
C THR A 66 9.46 4.19 20.57
N PRO A 67 9.16 2.87 20.48
CA PRO A 67 8.10 2.37 19.62
C PRO A 67 6.72 2.93 20.00
N ARG A 68 5.88 3.15 18.99
CA ARG A 68 4.51 3.63 19.14
C ARG A 68 3.55 2.78 18.33
N SER A 69 2.33 2.62 18.85
CA SER A 69 1.24 1.90 18.19
C SER A 69 0.13 2.80 17.68
N ARG A 70 0.14 4.09 18.04
CA ARG A 70 -0.86 5.09 17.64
C ARG A 70 -0.18 6.30 17.03
N PHE A 71 -0.77 6.80 15.95
CA PHE A 71 -0.28 7.93 15.17
C PHE A 71 -1.45 8.87 14.91
N GLN A 72 -1.23 10.17 15.08
CA GLN A 72 -2.20 11.22 14.75
C GLN A 72 -1.72 11.97 13.52
N GLY A 73 -2.66 12.39 12.68
CA GLY A 73 -2.36 13.09 11.45
C GLY A 73 -1.65 14.43 11.68
N GLY A 74 -0.83 14.82 10.71
CA GLY A 74 -0.34 16.20 10.59
C GLY A 74 1.03 16.52 11.19
N GLN A 75 1.70 15.61 11.90
CA GLN A 75 3.06 15.89 12.42
C GLN A 75 4.04 14.73 12.33
N LEU A 76 3.66 13.54 12.81
CA LEU A 76 4.56 12.38 12.87
C LEU A 76 4.00 11.26 12.01
N VAL A 77 4.87 10.61 11.25
CA VAL A 77 4.48 9.48 10.41
C VAL A 77 5.06 8.17 10.99
N PRO A 78 4.35 7.04 10.80
CA PRO A 78 4.89 5.74 11.14
C PRO A 78 6.20 5.45 10.39
N ALA A 79 7.20 4.93 11.11
CA ALA A 79 8.39 4.31 10.52
C ALA A 79 8.56 2.88 11.03
N ALA A 80 8.69 1.93 10.11
CA ALA A 80 8.70 0.51 10.41
C ALA A 80 10.13 0.00 10.66
N THR A 81 10.25 -0.88 11.64
CA THR A 81 11.45 -1.68 11.94
C THR A 81 11.05 -3.13 12.16
N VAL A 82 12.00 -4.06 12.06
CA VAL A 82 11.80 -5.46 12.46
C VAL A 82 12.32 -5.69 13.88
N GLY A 83 11.61 -6.51 14.67
CA GLY A 83 11.95 -6.79 16.07
C GLY A 83 13.24 -7.58 16.26
N ALA A 84 13.93 -7.32 17.38
CA ALA A 84 15.25 -7.86 17.72
C ALA A 84 15.37 -9.40 17.80
N ARG A 85 14.26 -10.14 17.95
CA ARG A 85 14.27 -11.61 18.11
C ARG A 85 13.99 -12.40 16.84
N THR A 86 13.95 -11.72 15.69
CA THR A 86 13.82 -12.42 14.41
C THR A 86 15.10 -13.22 14.17
N VAL A 87 15.02 -14.54 14.37
CA VAL A 87 16.09 -15.48 14.01
C VAL A 87 16.29 -15.41 12.50
N GLU A 88 17.55 -15.38 12.07
CA GLU A 88 17.98 -15.37 10.67
C GLU A 88 17.16 -16.39 9.86
N SER A 89 16.11 -15.92 9.18
CA SER A 89 15.54 -16.65 8.05
C SER A 89 16.60 -16.53 6.97
N GLY A 90 17.39 -17.60 6.82
CA GLY A 90 18.75 -17.56 6.29
C GLY A 90 18.95 -16.71 5.04
N SER A 91 20.12 -16.07 4.95
CA SER A 91 20.81 -15.76 3.68
C SER A 91 19.98 -15.03 2.61
N ARG A 92 18.95 -14.26 2.97
CA ARG A 92 18.23 -13.46 1.97
C ARG A 92 18.95 -12.15 1.75
N GLU A 93 19.72 -12.11 0.67
CA GLU A 93 20.64 -11.03 0.29
C GLU A 93 19.95 -9.72 -0.08
N SER A 94 18.62 -9.72 -0.29
CA SER A 94 17.88 -8.48 -0.47
C SER A 94 16.44 -8.59 0.01
N VAL A 95 15.99 -7.52 0.67
CA VAL A 95 14.59 -7.35 1.07
C VAL A 95 14.10 -5.99 0.63
N ARG A 96 12.79 -5.89 0.41
CA ARG A 96 12.14 -4.66 -0.02
C ARG A 96 11.03 -4.30 0.95
N ALA A 97 11.13 -3.11 1.51
CA ALA A 97 10.13 -2.51 2.38
C ALA A 97 9.24 -1.57 1.56
N ARG A 98 7.92 -1.75 1.62
CA ARG A 98 6.95 -0.93 0.90
C ARG A 98 5.87 -0.43 1.83
N TRP A 99 5.43 0.81 1.56
CA TRP A 99 4.26 1.41 2.16
C TRP A 99 3.21 1.65 1.10
N HIS A 100 1.96 1.34 1.44
CA HIS A 100 0.80 1.56 0.59
C HIS A 100 -0.28 2.30 1.39
N ASP A 101 -1.05 3.15 0.71
CA ASP A 101 -2.26 3.74 1.27
C ASP A 101 -3.47 2.79 1.15
N ALA A 102 -4.62 3.25 1.62
CA ALA A 102 -5.87 2.48 1.59
C ALA A 102 -6.36 2.14 0.17
N THR A 103 -5.89 2.82 -0.87
CA THR A 103 -6.21 2.55 -2.27
C THR A 103 -5.22 1.59 -2.92
N GLY A 104 -4.17 1.19 -2.19
CA GLY A 104 -3.08 0.36 -2.68
C GLY A 104 -1.96 1.15 -3.36
N TYR A 105 -2.07 2.49 -3.43
CA TYR A 105 -1.04 3.32 -4.01
C TYR A 105 0.21 3.32 -3.13
N ARG A 106 1.37 3.11 -3.77
CA ARG A 106 2.65 3.01 -3.06
C ARG A 106 3.13 4.39 -2.62
N THR A 107 3.17 4.63 -1.33
CA THR A 107 3.63 5.90 -0.74
C THR A 107 5.15 5.94 -0.55
N ASN A 108 5.77 4.79 -0.28
CA ASN A 108 7.23 4.67 -0.17
C ASN A 108 7.71 3.25 -0.52
N SER A 109 8.95 3.12 -0.97
CA SER A 109 9.62 1.85 -1.28
C SER A 109 11.10 1.99 -1.04
N VAL A 110 11.69 1.06 -0.29
CA VAL A 110 13.13 1.03 -0.01
C VAL A 110 13.64 -0.39 -0.23
N ASP A 111 14.71 -0.49 -1.03
CA ASP A 111 15.46 -1.72 -1.21
C ASP A 111 16.57 -1.77 -0.17
N LEU A 112 16.66 -2.88 0.52
CA LEU A 112 17.55 -3.09 1.65
C LEU A 112 18.43 -4.31 1.36
N SER A 113 19.69 -4.24 1.77
CA SER A 113 20.62 -5.37 1.64
C SER A 113 20.27 -6.54 2.56
N GLY A 114 19.31 -6.35 3.49
CA GLY A 114 18.83 -7.42 4.35
C GLY A 114 17.98 -6.90 5.52
N LEU A 115 17.55 -7.84 6.37
CA LEU A 115 16.72 -7.52 7.54
C LEU A 115 17.43 -6.67 8.58
N GLU A 116 18.76 -6.78 8.72
CA GLU A 116 19.52 -5.99 9.70
C GLU A 116 19.55 -4.50 9.35
N GLU A 117 19.51 -4.15 8.07
CA GLU A 117 19.38 -2.75 7.66
C GLU A 117 18.05 -2.18 8.15
N LEU A 118 16.95 -2.93 8.05
CA LEU A 118 15.65 -2.50 8.58
C LEU A 118 15.61 -2.37 10.11
N ARG A 119 16.51 -3.06 10.83
CA ARG A 119 16.59 -2.92 12.30
C ARG A 119 17.22 -1.62 12.72
N THR A 120 18.24 -1.19 11.99
CA THR A 120 19.04 0.00 12.30
C THR A 120 18.51 1.24 11.61
N ASN A 121 17.88 1.10 10.45
CA ASN A 121 17.32 2.16 9.64
C ASN A 121 15.80 1.96 9.48
N PRO A 122 14.98 2.56 10.37
CA PRO A 122 13.53 2.53 10.26
C PRO A 122 13.07 3.10 8.92
N VAL A 123 12.15 2.41 8.22
CA VAL A 123 11.62 2.87 6.94
C VAL A 123 10.33 3.66 7.16
N PRO A 124 10.34 5.00 6.97
CA PRO A 124 9.16 5.83 7.17
C PRO A 124 8.11 5.61 6.07
N LEU A 125 6.84 5.81 6.44
CA LEU A 125 5.72 5.80 5.50
C LEU A 125 5.86 6.85 4.39
N SER A 126 6.42 8.00 4.73
CA SER A 126 6.85 9.07 3.82
C SER A 126 8.10 9.73 4.39
N ALA A 127 9.11 9.96 3.54
CA ALA A 127 10.36 10.61 3.95
C ALA A 127 10.28 12.14 3.94
N THR A 128 9.31 12.72 3.22
CA THR A 128 9.31 14.17 2.91
C THR A 128 8.05 14.89 3.36
N SER A 129 7.02 14.17 3.76
CA SER A 129 5.73 14.77 4.10
C SER A 129 5.08 14.10 5.30
N ALA A 130 4.27 14.87 6.02
CA ALA A 130 3.29 14.28 6.90
C ALA A 130 2.32 13.40 6.10
N ALA A 131 1.79 12.37 6.75
CA ALA A 131 0.80 11.48 6.18
C ALA A 131 -0.59 11.91 6.65
N PRO A 132 -1.58 12.03 5.75
CA PRO A 132 -2.95 12.34 6.15
C PRO A 132 -3.54 11.20 7.01
N PRO A 133 -4.55 11.49 7.85
CA PRO A 133 -5.31 10.47 8.56
C PRO A 133 -5.85 9.42 7.59
N GLY A 134 -5.72 8.14 7.92
CA GLY A 134 -6.06 7.06 7.01
C GLY A 134 -5.54 5.70 7.45
N ASN A 135 -5.87 4.68 6.66
CA ASN A 135 -5.29 3.34 6.81
C ASN A 135 -4.14 3.19 5.82
N TYR A 136 -3.06 2.61 6.31
CA TYR A 136 -1.87 2.34 5.52
C TYR A 136 -1.41 0.92 5.79
N GLN A 137 -0.57 0.45 4.89
CA GLN A 137 -0.10 -0.90 4.86
C GLN A 137 1.41 -0.90 4.70
N PHE A 138 2.09 -1.61 5.58
CA PHE A 138 3.52 -1.90 5.46
C PHE A 138 3.69 -3.35 4.98
N VAL A 139 4.49 -3.54 3.94
CA VAL A 139 4.84 -4.85 3.39
C VAL A 139 6.35 -4.98 3.36
N LEU A 140 6.86 -6.08 3.90
CA LEU A 140 8.26 -6.46 3.83
C LEU A 140 8.36 -7.77 3.05
N ALA A 141 9.15 -7.76 1.98
CA ALA A 141 9.28 -8.89 1.08
C ALA A 141 10.74 -9.25 0.84
N ALA A 142 11.03 -10.53 0.66
CA ALA A 142 12.28 -10.99 0.07
C ALA A 142 12.23 -10.78 -1.44
N VAL A 143 13.34 -10.32 -2.00
CA VAL A 143 13.46 -10.04 -3.43
C VAL A 143 14.63 -10.83 -4.01
N GLU A 144 14.43 -11.34 -5.21
CA GLU A 144 15.46 -12.01 -6.01
C GLU A 144 15.29 -11.56 -7.46
N ASN A 145 16.36 -11.08 -8.10
CA ASN A 145 16.31 -10.53 -9.46
C ASN A 145 15.19 -9.50 -9.67
N ASP A 146 15.04 -8.58 -8.71
CA ASP A 146 13.98 -7.54 -8.66
C ASP A 146 12.54 -8.07 -8.50
N GLN A 147 12.35 -9.39 -8.40
CA GLN A 147 11.04 -10.01 -8.20
C GLN A 147 10.80 -10.36 -6.73
N VAL A 148 9.57 -10.10 -6.27
CA VAL A 148 9.14 -10.49 -4.93
C VAL A 148 8.92 -12.01 -4.90
N VAL A 149 9.84 -12.71 -4.26
CA VAL A 149 9.80 -14.17 -4.13
C VAL A 149 9.05 -14.63 -2.88
N GLU A 150 9.00 -13.77 -1.85
CA GLU A 150 8.27 -14.06 -0.62
C GLU A 150 7.85 -12.80 0.14
N VAL A 151 6.66 -12.82 0.75
CA VAL A 151 6.25 -11.82 1.74
C VAL A 151 6.64 -12.29 3.15
N LEU A 152 7.47 -11.50 3.83
CA LEU A 152 8.02 -11.80 5.17
C LEU A 152 7.17 -11.22 6.29
N ALA A 153 6.62 -10.02 6.08
CA ALA A 153 5.68 -9.41 6.98
C ALA A 153 4.73 -8.49 6.25
N TRP A 154 3.53 -8.36 6.80
CA TRP A 154 2.52 -7.44 6.33
C TRP A 154 1.69 -6.97 7.52
N VAL A 155 1.68 -5.65 7.74
CA VAL A 155 1.02 -5.03 8.89
C VAL A 155 0.25 -3.78 8.46
N HIS A 156 -0.96 -3.63 8.99
CA HIS A 156 -1.76 -2.41 8.83
C HIS A 156 -1.46 -1.42 9.95
N VAL A 157 -1.42 -0.14 9.60
CA VAL A 157 -1.31 0.95 10.57
C VAL A 157 -2.38 1.98 10.27
N LYS A 158 -3.01 2.51 11.32
CA LYS A 158 -4.02 3.56 11.22
C LYS A 158 -3.44 4.87 11.75
N ILE A 159 -3.57 5.92 10.96
CA ILE A 159 -3.31 7.30 11.36
C ILE A 159 -4.66 7.93 11.71
N GLU A 160 -4.80 8.32 12.96
CA GLU A 160 -5.99 8.95 13.52
C GLU A 160 -6.09 10.42 13.09
N ARG A 161 -7.29 10.98 13.22
CA ARG A 161 -7.54 12.40 12.96
C ARG A 161 -7.04 13.27 14.10
#